data_AF-X1PM48-F1
#
_entry.id   AF-X1PM48-F1
#
_cell.length_a   1.000
_cell.length_b   1.000
_cell.length_c   1.000
_cell.angle_alpha   90.00
_cell.angle_beta   90.00
_cell.angle_gamma   90.00
#
_symmetry.space_group_name_H-M   'P 1'
#
loop_
_entity.id
_entity.type
_entity.pdbx_description
1 polymer ?
#
loop_
_entity_poly.entity_id
_entity_poly.type
_entity_poly.pdbx_seq_one_letter_code
_entity_poly.pdbx_strand_id
1 'polypeptide(L)'
;WPECHIPEWAVNLSKEKQQEKILKLVEEIVLRYRESKAIKYWQVENEPFFSFGECPWYDKKFLKKEIDLVKSLDLRKRPIIISESGEFSLWTRAARYGDMVGTTIYRRVWSKEFKIYFTHFFPSTFYYRRAQIIKRIFGKEVICIELQTEPWGPKLLYDLPLEEQEKSMDLERFQKNIKFAKKTGLDEFYFWGTEWWFWLKTKQNKPEIWEEAKLLFK
;
A
#
# COMPACT_ATOMS: atom_id res chain seq x y z
N TRP A 1 -8.43 2.49 -6.16
CA TRP A 1 -8.20 1.42 -7.15
C TRP A 1 -8.61 0.09 -6.53
N PRO A 2 -9.10 -0.91 -7.29
CA PRO A 2 -9.30 -2.24 -6.72
C PRO A 2 -7.94 -2.84 -6.35
N GLU A 3 -7.91 -3.66 -5.30
CA GLU A 3 -6.70 -4.33 -4.79
C GLU A 3 -5.97 -5.15 -5.86
N CYS A 4 -6.75 -5.70 -6.80
CA CYS A 4 -6.27 -6.32 -8.02
C CYS A 4 -7.00 -5.72 -9.22
N HIS A 5 -6.25 -5.41 -10.28
CA HIS A 5 -6.82 -4.96 -11.54
C HIS A 5 -6.31 -5.84 -12.68
N ILE A 6 -7.18 -6.69 -13.21
CA ILE A 6 -6.90 -7.47 -14.42
C ILE A 6 -7.45 -6.68 -15.62
N PRO A 7 -6.60 -6.29 -16.59
CA PRO A 7 -7.08 -5.68 -17.82
C PRO A 7 -8.07 -6.58 -18.56
N GLU A 8 -9.05 -5.99 -19.24
CA GLU A 8 -10.11 -6.73 -19.95
C GLU A 8 -9.57 -7.79 -20.91
N TRP A 9 -8.49 -7.48 -21.65
CA TRP A 9 -7.86 -8.42 -22.58
C TRP A 9 -7.23 -9.65 -21.90
N ALA A 10 -6.95 -9.58 -20.59
CA ALA A 10 -6.28 -10.62 -19.82
C ALA A 10 -7.26 -11.49 -18.99
N VAL A 11 -8.52 -11.10 -18.87
CA VAL A 11 -9.50 -11.72 -17.95
C VAL A 11 -9.72 -13.22 -18.24
N ASN A 12 -9.71 -13.61 -19.51
CA ASN A 12 -9.94 -14.98 -19.95
C ASN A 12 -8.65 -15.78 -20.21
N LEU A 13 -7.49 -15.21 -19.92
CA LEU A 13 -6.22 -15.93 -20.08
C LEU A 13 -6.03 -16.93 -18.93
N SER A 14 -5.39 -18.05 -19.23
CA SER A 14 -4.94 -18.97 -18.17
C SER A 14 -3.95 -18.28 -17.24
N LYS A 15 -3.83 -18.77 -16.00
CA LYS A 15 -2.88 -18.25 -15.02
C LYS A 15 -1.45 -18.20 -15.60
N GLU A 16 -1.03 -19.24 -16.32
CA GLU A 16 0.30 -19.32 -16.92
C GLU A 16 0.51 -18.23 -17.98
N LYS A 17 -0.53 -17.94 -18.79
CA LYS A 17 -0.48 -16.85 -19.77
C LYS A 17 -0.51 -15.48 -19.11
N GLN A 18 -1.27 -15.29 -18.04
CA GLN A 18 -1.20 -14.06 -17.25
C GLN A 18 0.21 -13.86 -16.67
N GLN A 19 0.78 -14.90 -16.05
CA GLN A 19 2.13 -14.89 -15.50
C GLN A 19 3.21 -14.57 -16.54
N GLU A 20 3.13 -15.14 -17.74
CA GLU A 20 4.01 -14.81 -18.88
C GLU A 20 3.96 -13.31 -19.22
N LYS A 21 2.75 -12.74 -19.28
CA LYS A 21 2.55 -11.32 -19.61
C LYS A 21 2.99 -10.39 -18.48
N ILE A 22 2.76 -10.78 -17.22
CA ILE A 22 3.21 -10.01 -16.06
C ILE A 22 4.73 -9.93 -16.02
N LEU A 23 5.44 -11.06 -16.21
CA LEU A 23 6.91 -11.04 -16.24
C LEU A 23 7.44 -10.14 -17.36
N LYS A 24 6.81 -10.16 -18.55
CA LYS A 24 7.17 -9.26 -19.64
C LYS A 24 6.94 -7.79 -19.28
N LEU A 25 5.82 -7.47 -18.64
CA LEU A 25 5.54 -6.10 -18.17
C LEU A 25 6.58 -5.64 -17.15
N VAL A 26 6.89 -6.47 -16.15
CA VAL A 26 7.91 -6.19 -15.13
C VAL A 26 9.27 -5.97 -15.77
N GLU A 27 9.67 -6.81 -16.72
CA GLU A 27 10.92 -6.66 -17.46
C GLU A 27 11.02 -5.31 -18.16
N GLU A 28 10.00 -4.95 -18.96
CA GLU A 28 9.96 -3.69 -19.69
C GLU A 28 10.01 -2.47 -18.75
N ILE A 29 9.29 -2.51 -17.62
CA ILE A 29 9.28 -1.43 -16.62
C ILE A 29 10.67 -1.28 -15.99
N VAL A 30 11.28 -2.38 -15.54
CA VAL A 30 12.58 -2.32 -14.88
C VAL A 30 13.66 -1.87 -15.87
N LEU A 31 13.70 -2.43 -17.08
CA LEU A 31 14.66 -2.03 -18.10
C LEU A 31 14.52 -0.55 -18.48
N ARG A 32 13.28 -0.06 -18.60
CA ARG A 32 13.01 1.35 -18.92
C ARG A 32 13.55 2.30 -17.85
N TYR A 33 13.41 1.95 -16.57
CA TYR A 33 13.70 2.88 -15.48
C TYR A 33 14.94 2.55 -14.63
N ARG A 34 15.65 1.45 -14.88
CA ARG A 34 16.81 1.03 -14.05
C ARG A 34 17.91 2.09 -13.94
N GLU A 35 18.09 2.93 -14.97
CA GLU A 35 19.07 4.03 -14.96
C GLU A 35 18.56 5.30 -14.26
N SER A 36 17.26 5.37 -13.92
CA SER A 36 16.66 6.54 -13.28
C SER A 36 17.15 6.72 -11.86
N LYS A 37 17.77 7.88 -11.57
CA LYS A 37 18.21 8.23 -10.21
C LYS A 37 17.04 8.51 -9.25
N ALA A 38 15.83 8.74 -9.77
CA ALA A 38 14.64 9.00 -8.96
C ALA A 38 14.11 7.74 -8.24
N ILE A 39 14.40 6.54 -8.77
CA ILE A 39 13.98 5.30 -8.12
C ILE A 39 14.89 5.00 -6.93
N LYS A 40 14.27 4.92 -5.75
CA LYS A 40 14.92 4.53 -4.48
C LYS A 40 14.71 3.04 -4.18
N TYR A 41 13.52 2.52 -4.49
CA TYR A 41 13.11 1.15 -4.19
C TYR A 41 12.23 0.57 -5.30
N TRP A 42 12.12 -0.75 -5.35
CA TRP A 42 11.11 -1.45 -6.16
C TRP A 42 10.12 -2.16 -5.24
N GLN A 43 8.84 -1.81 -5.28
CA GLN A 43 7.81 -2.65 -4.68
C GLN A 43 7.39 -3.72 -5.70
N VAL A 44 7.35 -4.98 -5.28
CA VAL A 44 6.85 -6.09 -6.11
C VAL A 44 5.55 -6.59 -5.50
N GLU A 45 4.48 -6.46 -6.29
CA GLU A 45 3.09 -6.73 -5.90
C GLU A 45 2.56 -5.84 -4.76
N ASN A 46 1.23 -5.84 -4.56
CA ASN A 46 0.61 -5.21 -3.40
C ASN A 46 0.05 -6.28 -2.44
N GLU A 47 0.51 -6.25 -1.19
CA GLU A 47 0.10 -7.14 -0.11
C GLU A 47 -0.06 -8.63 -0.52
N PRO A 48 0.93 -9.25 -1.19
CA PRO A 48 0.77 -10.54 -1.90
C PRO A 48 0.46 -11.75 -1.01
N PHE A 49 0.42 -11.57 0.31
CA PHE A 49 0.11 -12.62 1.29
C PHE A 49 -1.23 -12.43 2.00
N PHE A 50 -1.94 -11.34 1.71
CA PHE A 50 -3.26 -11.06 2.27
C PHE A 50 -4.33 -11.40 1.24
N SER A 51 -5.33 -12.17 1.65
CA SER A 51 -6.40 -12.62 0.76
C SER A 51 -7.58 -11.67 0.86
N PHE A 52 -7.59 -10.63 0.02
CA PHE A 52 -8.61 -9.58 0.02
C PHE A 52 -8.83 -9.04 -1.39
N GLY A 53 -9.97 -8.36 -1.61
CA GLY A 53 -10.38 -7.93 -2.94
C GLY A 53 -10.77 -9.10 -3.87
N GLU A 54 -10.84 -8.81 -5.16
CA GLU A 54 -11.24 -9.76 -6.21
C GLU A 54 -10.01 -10.16 -7.04
N CYS A 55 -9.12 -10.94 -6.41
CA CYS A 55 -7.89 -11.43 -7.03
C CYS A 55 -8.06 -12.90 -7.44
N PRO A 56 -7.63 -13.29 -8.65
CA PRO A 56 -7.92 -14.62 -9.21
C PRO A 56 -7.09 -15.73 -8.56
N TRP A 57 -5.90 -15.41 -8.05
CA TRP A 57 -4.97 -16.37 -7.44
C TRP A 57 -3.91 -15.64 -6.63
N TYR A 58 -3.31 -16.36 -5.67
CA TYR A 58 -2.13 -15.93 -4.92
C TYR A 58 -1.05 -17.00 -5.07
N ASP A 59 0.13 -16.64 -5.59
CA ASP A 59 1.18 -17.61 -5.90
C ASP A 59 2.55 -17.14 -5.41
N LYS A 60 2.99 -17.70 -4.27
CA LYS A 60 4.27 -17.38 -3.65
C LYS A 60 5.47 -17.79 -4.52
N LYS A 61 5.34 -18.85 -5.34
CA LYS A 61 6.40 -19.27 -6.26
C LYS A 61 6.53 -18.26 -7.39
N PHE A 62 5.41 -17.73 -7.87
CA PHE A 62 5.40 -16.68 -8.89
C PHE A 62 5.93 -15.35 -8.35
N LEU A 63 5.49 -14.92 -7.15
CA LEU A 63 6.05 -13.75 -6.47
C LEU A 63 7.58 -13.81 -6.41
N LYS A 64 8.14 -14.98 -6.07
CA LYS A 64 9.59 -15.17 -6.06
C LYS A 64 10.21 -14.95 -7.44
N LYS A 65 9.59 -15.44 -8.53
CA LYS A 65 10.07 -15.22 -9.90
C LYS A 65 10.09 -13.74 -10.25
N GLU A 66 9.07 -12.98 -9.85
CA GLU A 66 9.00 -11.54 -10.10
C GLU A 66 10.10 -10.79 -9.35
N ILE A 67 10.29 -11.11 -8.06
CA ILE A 67 11.39 -10.57 -7.25
C ILE A 67 12.75 -10.89 -7.88
N ASP A 68 12.98 -12.15 -8.24
CA ASP A 68 14.25 -12.59 -8.85
C ASP A 68 14.49 -11.88 -10.20
N LEU A 69 13.43 -11.66 -11.00
CA LEU A 69 13.50 -10.93 -12.26
C LEU A 69 13.93 -9.48 -12.02
N VAL A 70 13.25 -8.75 -11.12
CA VAL A 70 13.62 -7.36 -10.77
C VAL A 70 15.07 -7.30 -10.28
N LYS A 71 15.49 -8.21 -9.40
CA LYS A 71 16.88 -8.26 -8.89
C LYS A 71 17.91 -8.51 -9.98
N SER A 72 17.58 -9.31 -11.00
CA SER A 72 18.50 -9.59 -12.11
C SER A 72 18.61 -8.43 -13.11
N LEU A 73 17.56 -7.63 -13.26
CA LEU A 73 17.51 -6.52 -14.21
C LEU A 73 17.99 -5.19 -13.64
N ASP A 74 17.82 -4.94 -12.34
CA ASP A 74 18.31 -3.71 -11.70
C ASP A 74 19.78 -3.81 -11.27
N LEU A 75 20.67 -3.34 -12.15
CA LEU A 75 22.12 -3.34 -11.94
C LEU A 75 22.57 -2.51 -10.73
N ARG A 76 21.76 -1.55 -10.26
CA ARG A 76 22.06 -0.75 -9.06
C ARG A 76 21.70 -1.48 -7.76
N LYS A 77 21.08 -2.67 -7.86
CA LYS A 77 20.69 -3.53 -6.73
C LYS A 77 19.90 -2.77 -5.66
N ARG A 78 18.94 -1.95 -6.10
CA ARG A 78 18.09 -1.20 -5.19
C ARG A 78 17.23 -2.17 -4.35
N PRO A 79 16.86 -1.80 -3.11
CA PRO A 79 16.06 -2.67 -2.26
C PRO A 79 14.69 -2.99 -2.86
N ILE A 80 14.27 -4.24 -2.70
CA ILE A 80 12.91 -4.67 -2.99
C ILE A 80 12.04 -4.57 -1.74
N ILE A 81 10.91 -3.86 -1.85
CA ILE A 81 9.89 -3.78 -0.82
C ILE A 81 8.83 -4.84 -1.12
N ILE A 82 8.45 -5.60 -0.09
CA ILE A 82 7.24 -6.42 -0.10
C ILE A 82 6.29 -5.85 0.94
N SER A 83 5.07 -5.51 0.53
CA SER A 83 4.06 -4.96 1.42
C SER A 83 3.24 -6.06 2.10
N GLU A 84 2.75 -5.79 3.31
CA GLU A 84 1.77 -6.61 4.02
C GLU A 84 0.87 -5.74 4.91
N SER A 85 -0.36 -6.21 5.13
CA SER A 85 -1.34 -5.56 6.01
C SER A 85 -0.78 -5.28 7.40
N GLY A 86 -0.92 -4.03 7.84
CA GLY A 86 -0.44 -3.60 9.16
C GLY A 86 -1.14 -4.31 10.30
N GLU A 87 -2.46 -4.46 10.20
CA GLU A 87 -3.31 -4.93 11.29
C GLU A 87 -3.36 -6.46 11.34
N PHE A 88 -3.21 -7.14 10.19
CA PHE A 88 -3.48 -8.58 10.08
C PHE A 88 -2.24 -9.47 9.80
N SER A 89 -1.06 -8.91 9.55
CA SER A 89 0.17 -9.68 9.31
C SER A 89 1.21 -9.55 10.43
N LEU A 90 2.06 -10.57 10.60
CA LEU A 90 3.26 -10.49 11.43
C LEU A 90 4.47 -9.90 10.69
N TRP A 91 4.33 -9.59 9.40
CA TRP A 91 5.34 -9.04 8.49
C TRP A 91 6.56 -9.93 8.22
N THR A 92 6.58 -11.12 8.82
CA THR A 92 7.66 -12.09 8.66
C THR A 92 7.74 -12.69 7.26
N ARG A 93 6.64 -12.69 6.49
CA ARG A 93 6.64 -13.17 5.11
C ARG A 93 7.25 -12.11 4.19
N ALA A 94 6.80 -10.86 4.28
CA ALA A 94 7.44 -9.73 3.62
C ALA A 94 8.95 -9.70 3.93
N ALA A 95 9.31 -9.80 5.21
CA ALA A 95 10.71 -9.82 5.63
C ALA A 95 11.51 -11.04 5.15
N ARG A 96 10.88 -12.13 4.70
CA ARG A 96 11.58 -13.28 4.09
C ARG A 96 11.83 -13.08 2.60
N TYR A 97 10.92 -12.42 1.89
CA TYR A 97 10.94 -12.30 0.43
C TYR A 97 11.58 -10.99 -0.05
N GLY A 98 11.26 -9.86 0.59
CA GLY A 98 11.78 -8.53 0.24
C GLY A 98 13.04 -8.18 1.01
N ASP A 99 13.75 -7.15 0.57
CA ASP A 99 14.89 -6.55 1.29
C ASP A 99 14.40 -5.55 2.36
N MET A 100 13.18 -5.03 2.20
CA MET A 100 12.48 -4.16 3.14
C MET A 100 11.01 -4.57 3.28
N VAL A 101 10.39 -4.22 4.41
CA VAL A 101 8.96 -4.43 4.66
C VAL A 101 8.20 -3.13 4.44
N GLY A 102 7.18 -3.18 3.58
CA GLY A 102 6.15 -2.15 3.52
C GLY A 102 4.98 -2.56 4.40
N THR A 103 4.51 -1.68 5.27
CA THR A 103 3.28 -1.92 6.03
C THR A 103 2.23 -0.87 5.71
N THR A 104 0.97 -1.28 5.73
CA THR A 104 -0.17 -0.38 5.61
C THR A 104 -0.66 0.02 7.00
N ILE A 105 -1.25 1.21 7.12
CA ILE A 105 -1.87 1.68 8.36
C ILE A 105 -3.23 2.26 8.01
N TYR A 106 -4.25 1.42 8.16
CA TYR A 106 -5.64 1.82 8.01
C TYR A 106 -6.32 1.86 9.38
N ARG A 107 -6.90 3.01 9.70
CA ARG A 107 -7.49 3.27 11.01
C ARG A 107 -8.98 2.99 11.01
N ARG A 108 -9.72 3.47 10.01
CA ARG A 108 -11.17 3.33 9.94
C ARG A 108 -11.61 2.85 8.57
N VAL A 109 -12.14 1.62 8.52
CA VAL A 109 -12.47 0.92 7.28
C VAL A 109 -13.90 0.40 7.32
N TRP A 110 -14.53 0.31 6.16
CA TRP A 110 -15.78 -0.43 5.98
C TRP A 110 -15.52 -1.94 5.94
N SER A 111 -16.15 -2.69 6.84
CA SER A 111 -16.20 -4.17 6.76
C SER A 111 -17.39 -4.60 5.92
N LYS A 112 -17.13 -5.36 4.86
CA LYS A 112 -18.17 -5.92 4.00
C LYS A 112 -18.99 -7.00 4.71
N GLU A 113 -18.35 -7.78 5.56
CA GLU A 113 -18.93 -8.91 6.31
C GLU A 113 -19.96 -8.43 7.33
N PHE A 114 -19.59 -7.42 8.12
CA PHE A 114 -20.44 -6.90 9.19
C PHE A 114 -21.30 -5.70 8.76
N LYS A 115 -21.04 -5.14 7.57
CA LYS A 115 -21.70 -3.94 7.04
C LYS A 115 -21.64 -2.75 8.00
N ILE A 116 -20.46 -2.55 8.61
CA ILE A 116 -20.20 -1.46 9.54
C ILE A 116 -18.86 -0.80 9.25
N TYR A 117 -18.72 0.45 9.65
CA TYR A 117 -17.42 1.09 9.78
C TYR A 117 -16.76 0.69 11.09
N PHE A 118 -15.62 0.02 10.98
CA PHE A 118 -14.82 -0.39 12.11
C PHE A 118 -13.59 0.51 12.25
N THR A 119 -13.18 0.77 13.50
CA THR A 119 -11.93 1.48 13.79
C THR A 119 -10.96 0.56 14.50
N HIS A 120 -9.81 0.33 13.89
CA HIS A 120 -8.76 -0.50 14.46
C HIS A 120 -8.27 0.09 15.78
N PHE A 121 -8.26 -0.74 16.82
CA PHE A 121 -7.91 -0.35 18.18
C PHE A 121 -6.41 -0.52 18.49
N PHE A 122 -5.59 -0.90 17.51
CA PHE A 122 -4.15 -1.06 17.71
C PHE A 122 -3.51 0.29 18.09
N PRO A 123 -2.77 0.38 19.20
CA PRO A 123 -2.04 1.58 19.57
C PRO A 123 -0.83 1.79 18.65
N SER A 124 -0.29 3.01 18.55
CA SER A 124 0.87 3.27 17.67
C SER A 124 2.11 2.45 18.05
N THR A 125 2.26 2.12 19.33
CA THR A 125 3.34 1.26 19.86
C THR A 125 3.30 -0.17 19.33
N PHE A 126 2.14 -0.62 18.83
CA PHE A 126 2.01 -1.92 18.17
C PHE A 126 2.90 -2.01 16.94
N TYR A 127 2.87 -0.99 16.08
CA TYR A 127 3.65 -0.93 14.86
C TYR A 127 5.14 -0.81 15.17
N TYR A 128 5.51 0.04 16.13
CA TYR A 128 6.89 0.17 16.61
C TYR A 128 7.47 -1.19 17.03
N ARG A 129 6.77 -1.90 17.94
CA ARG A 129 7.25 -3.17 18.49
C ARG A 129 7.43 -4.22 17.42
N ARG A 130 6.51 -4.31 16.45
CA ARG A 130 6.64 -5.23 15.32
C ARG A 130 7.82 -4.85 14.43
N ALA A 131 8.03 -3.57 14.14
CA ALA A 131 9.19 -3.13 13.36
C ALA A 131 10.50 -3.49 14.06
N GLN A 132 10.59 -3.35 15.38
CA GLN A 132 11.77 -3.78 16.16
C GLN A 132 11.98 -5.30 16.12
N ILE A 133 10.92 -6.11 16.11
CA ILE A 133 11.03 -7.57 15.94
C ILE A 133 11.57 -7.90 14.55
N ILE A 134 11.05 -7.26 13.50
CA ILE A 134 11.53 -7.48 12.13
C ILE A 134 12.99 -7.08 11.99
N LYS A 135 13.37 -5.92 12.51
CA LYS A 135 14.76 -5.45 12.54
C LYS A 135 15.68 -6.40 13.29
N ARG A 136 15.27 -6.89 14.47
CA ARG A 136 16.09 -7.80 15.29
C ARG A 136 16.25 -9.19 14.69
N ILE A 137 15.21 -9.75 14.08
CA ILE A 137 15.21 -11.14 13.59
C ILE A 137 15.71 -11.22 12.14
N PHE A 138 15.33 -10.26 11.29
CA PHE A 138 15.62 -10.31 9.85
C PHE A 138 16.65 -9.26 9.40
N GLY A 139 17.00 -8.29 10.26
CA GLY A 139 17.90 -7.20 9.88
C GLY A 139 17.29 -6.25 8.86
N LYS A 140 15.95 -6.18 8.76
CA LYS A 140 15.23 -5.41 7.74
C LYS A 140 14.48 -4.24 8.34
N GLU A 141 14.49 -3.12 7.63
CA GLU A 141 13.72 -1.94 8.00
C GLU A 141 12.25 -2.10 7.57
N VAL A 142 11.38 -1.40 8.30
CA VAL A 142 9.94 -1.36 8.05
C VAL A 142 9.53 0.09 7.78
N ILE A 143 8.84 0.32 6.67
CA ILE A 143 8.28 1.63 6.32
C ILE A 143 6.77 1.54 6.16
N CYS A 144 6.06 2.63 6.37
CA CYS A 144 4.63 2.69 6.08
C CYS A 144 4.44 3.09 4.61
N ILE A 145 4.04 2.14 3.76
CA ILE A 145 3.88 2.39 2.32
C ILE A 145 2.45 2.81 1.93
N GLU A 146 1.49 2.61 2.84
CA GLU A 146 0.15 3.16 2.71
C GLU A 146 -0.33 3.64 4.08
N LEU A 147 -0.28 4.95 4.32
CA LEU A 147 -0.98 5.56 5.44
C LEU A 147 -2.35 6.02 4.97
N GLN A 148 -3.42 5.55 5.64
CA GLN A 148 -4.77 5.94 5.29
C GLN A 148 -4.96 7.46 5.41
N THR A 149 -5.21 8.08 4.26
CA THR A 149 -5.52 9.50 4.16
C THR A 149 -6.63 9.78 3.14
N GLU A 150 -7.30 8.74 2.68
CA GLU A 150 -8.57 8.81 1.94
C GLU A 150 -9.65 7.96 2.62
N PRO A 151 -10.92 8.13 2.23
CA PRO A 151 -12.02 7.31 2.72
C PRO A 151 -11.84 5.84 2.34
N TRP A 152 -12.37 4.97 3.19
CA TRP A 152 -12.51 3.55 2.90
C TRP A 152 -13.98 3.16 3.12
N GLY A 153 -14.73 3.04 2.02
CA GLY A 153 -16.17 2.83 2.04
C GLY A 153 -16.64 1.51 1.41
N PRO A 154 -17.97 1.30 1.34
CA PRO A 154 -18.57 0.11 0.72
C PRO A 154 -18.39 0.03 -0.80
N LYS A 155 -18.04 1.13 -1.46
CA LYS A 155 -17.84 1.26 -2.91
C LYS A 155 -16.62 2.15 -3.18
N LEU A 156 -16.22 2.19 -4.45
CA LEU A 156 -15.16 3.06 -4.93
C LEU A 156 -15.53 4.54 -4.72
N LEU A 157 -14.52 5.37 -4.47
CA LEU A 157 -14.70 6.76 -4.02
C LEU A 157 -15.54 7.62 -4.99
N TYR A 158 -15.42 7.38 -6.29
CA TYR A 158 -16.17 8.12 -7.30
C TYR A 158 -17.68 7.82 -7.30
N ASP A 159 -18.08 6.67 -6.76
CA ASP A 159 -19.49 6.25 -6.59
C ASP A 159 -20.02 6.52 -5.18
N LEU A 160 -19.20 7.10 -4.30
CA LEU A 160 -19.52 7.28 -2.89
C LEU A 160 -19.88 8.75 -2.62
N PRO A 161 -21.08 9.07 -2.09
CA PRO A 161 -21.42 10.43 -1.69
C PRO A 161 -20.44 10.98 -0.63
N LEU A 162 -20.19 12.29 -0.63
CA LEU A 162 -19.27 12.91 0.32
C LEU A 162 -19.61 12.62 1.79
N GLU A 163 -20.88 12.65 2.15
CA GLU A 163 -21.32 12.30 3.52
C GLU A 163 -20.91 10.88 3.92
N GLU A 164 -20.95 9.95 2.97
CA GLU A 164 -20.54 8.56 3.18
C GLU A 164 -19.02 8.43 3.25
N GLN A 165 -18.29 9.19 2.42
CA GLN A 165 -16.83 9.30 2.49
C GLN A 165 -16.35 9.81 3.87
N GLU A 166 -16.97 10.88 4.37
CA GLU A 166 -16.66 11.54 5.64
C GLU A 166 -16.83 10.60 6.87
N LYS A 167 -17.57 9.49 6.74
CA LYS A 167 -17.67 8.48 7.80
C LYS A 167 -16.33 7.84 8.12
N SER A 168 -15.45 7.66 7.14
CA SER A 168 -14.15 7.00 7.28
C SER A 168 -12.97 7.96 7.15
N MET A 169 -13.12 9.08 6.46
CA MET A 169 -12.09 10.10 6.35
C MET A 169 -12.66 11.50 6.17
N ASP A 170 -12.27 12.39 7.07
CA ASP A 170 -12.49 13.84 7.03
C ASP A 170 -11.23 14.54 7.55
N LEU A 171 -11.23 15.87 7.61
CA LEU A 171 -10.07 16.64 8.08
C LEU A 171 -9.63 16.24 9.51
N GLU A 172 -10.60 16.01 10.40
CA GLU A 172 -10.29 15.62 11.78
C GLU A 172 -9.61 14.25 11.84
N ARG A 173 -10.12 13.25 11.12
CA ARG A 173 -9.50 11.92 11.01
C ARG A 173 -8.16 11.98 10.32
N PHE A 174 -8.01 12.79 9.27
CA PHE A 174 -6.72 13.02 8.62
C PHE A 174 -5.68 13.49 9.65
N GLN A 175 -5.98 14.55 10.39
CA GLN A 175 -5.09 15.06 11.44
C GLN A 175 -4.81 14.03 12.54
N LYS A 176 -5.81 13.24 12.94
CA LYS A 176 -5.64 12.12 13.89
C LYS A 176 -4.71 11.03 13.33
N ASN A 177 -4.84 10.68 12.06
CA ASN A 177 -4.01 9.67 11.40
C ASN A 177 -2.55 10.15 11.29
N ILE A 178 -2.31 11.41 10.96
CA ILE A 178 -0.96 12.00 10.97
C ILE A 178 -0.36 11.97 12.38
N LYS A 179 -1.13 12.40 13.41
CA LYS A 179 -0.67 12.34 14.81
C LYS A 179 -0.39 10.92 15.27
N PHE A 180 -1.19 9.94 14.79
CA PHE A 180 -0.98 8.53 15.06
C PHE A 180 0.31 8.01 14.40
N ALA A 181 0.50 8.30 13.11
CA ALA A 181 1.69 7.94 12.33
C ALA A 181 2.98 8.45 12.98
N LYS A 182 3.01 9.73 13.39
CA LYS A 182 4.16 10.31 14.10
C LYS A 182 4.52 9.59 15.41
N LYS A 183 3.58 8.86 16.02
CA LYS A 183 3.78 8.10 17.26
C LYS A 183 4.07 6.62 17.03
N THR A 184 4.12 6.12 15.80
CA THR A 184 4.46 4.71 15.53
C THR A 184 5.95 4.43 15.58
N GLY A 185 6.79 5.47 15.54
CA GLY A 185 8.24 5.32 15.53
C GLY A 185 8.79 4.66 14.27
N LEU A 186 8.03 4.67 13.17
CA LEU A 186 8.54 4.40 11.82
C LEU A 186 9.12 5.69 11.24
N ASP A 187 10.08 5.57 10.33
CA ASP A 187 10.83 6.72 9.81
C ASP A 187 10.31 7.23 8.45
N GLU A 188 9.65 6.40 7.66
CA GLU A 188 9.21 6.72 6.29
C GLU A 188 7.74 6.35 6.10
N PHE A 189 6.96 7.29 5.53
CA PHE A 189 5.51 7.18 5.31
C PHE A 189 5.14 7.66 3.91
N TYR A 190 4.28 6.90 3.25
CA TYR A 190 3.64 7.27 1.99
C TYR A 190 2.14 7.45 2.23
N PHE A 191 1.57 8.57 1.76
CA PHE A 191 0.15 8.87 1.94
C PHE A 191 -0.69 8.20 0.86
N TRP A 192 -1.63 7.37 1.28
CA TRP A 192 -2.65 6.80 0.40
C TRP A 192 -3.89 7.70 0.40
N GLY A 193 -4.06 8.50 -0.66
CA GLY A 193 -5.16 9.45 -0.77
C GLY A 193 -4.90 10.79 -1.44
N THR A 194 -3.67 11.05 -1.91
CA THR A 194 -3.30 12.35 -2.50
C THR A 194 -4.20 12.76 -3.68
N GLU A 195 -4.64 11.79 -4.49
CA GLU A 195 -5.56 12.00 -5.61
C GLU A 195 -6.95 12.44 -5.12
N TRP A 196 -7.44 11.84 -4.04
CA TRP A 196 -8.70 12.21 -3.40
C TRP A 196 -8.63 13.64 -2.83
N TRP A 197 -7.52 14.03 -2.20
CA TRP A 197 -7.35 15.42 -1.72
C TRP A 197 -7.42 16.43 -2.87
N PHE A 198 -6.75 16.12 -3.99
CA PHE A 198 -6.76 16.99 -5.16
C PHE A 198 -8.15 17.08 -5.78
N TRP A 199 -8.89 15.97 -5.81
CA TRP A 199 -10.29 15.95 -6.26
C TRP A 199 -11.20 16.77 -5.34
N LEU A 200 -11.09 16.63 -4.01
CA LEU A 200 -11.85 17.46 -3.06
C LEU A 200 -11.61 18.95 -3.30
N LYS A 201 -10.33 19.34 -3.46
CA LYS A 201 -9.95 20.72 -3.74
C LYS A 201 -10.55 21.24 -5.04
N THR A 202 -10.42 20.49 -6.13
CA THR A 202 -10.70 21.02 -7.49
C THR A 202 -12.12 20.78 -7.97
N LYS A 203 -12.82 19.78 -7.44
CA LYS A 203 -14.18 19.39 -7.86
C LYS A 203 -15.23 19.62 -6.79
N GLN A 204 -14.87 19.57 -5.51
CA GLN A 204 -15.80 19.73 -4.39
C GLN A 204 -15.64 21.06 -3.65
N ASN A 205 -14.69 21.90 -4.05
CA ASN A 205 -14.36 23.16 -3.37
C ASN A 205 -14.07 22.97 -1.86
N LYS A 206 -13.46 21.83 -1.50
CA LYS A 206 -13.06 21.46 -0.13
C LYS A 206 -11.54 21.28 -0.05
N PRO A 207 -10.75 22.37 0.02
CA PRO A 207 -9.29 22.32 -0.06
C PRO A 207 -8.60 21.98 1.27
N GLU A 208 -9.33 21.76 2.35
CA GLU A 208 -8.81 21.77 3.72
C GLU A 208 -7.74 20.69 3.94
N ILE A 209 -7.98 19.47 3.47
CA ILE A 209 -7.01 18.36 3.60
C ILE A 209 -5.76 18.64 2.76
N TRP A 210 -5.93 19.23 1.57
CA TRP A 210 -4.80 19.60 0.71
C TRP A 210 -3.90 20.65 1.38
N GLU A 211 -4.50 21.68 1.98
CA GLU A 211 -3.75 22.73 2.67
C GLU A 211 -3.13 22.23 3.98
N GLU A 212 -3.79 21.33 4.72
CA GLU A 212 -3.22 20.67 5.90
C GLU A 212 -2.01 19.80 5.51
N ALA A 213 -2.10 19.01 4.44
CA ALA A 213 -1.02 18.14 3.98
C ALA A 213 0.24 18.94 3.59
N LYS A 214 0.09 20.14 3.00
CA LYS A 214 1.22 21.03 2.68
C LYS A 214 2.06 21.42 3.91
N LEU A 215 1.47 21.41 5.10
CA LEU A 215 2.20 21.72 6.34
C LEU A 215 3.21 20.63 6.74
N LEU A 216 3.08 19.42 6.16
CA LEU A 216 3.92 18.27 6.48
C LEU A 216 5.24 18.23 5.71
N PHE A 217 5.35 19.04 4.64
CA PHE A 217 6.50 19.07 3.73
C PHE A 217 7.29 20.39 3.81
N LYS A 218 7.12 21.12 4.93
CA LYS A 218 7.85 22.36 5.20
C LYS A 218 9.18 22.10 5.89
#